data_AF-C5LAR0-F1
#
_entry.id   AF-C5LAR0-F1
#
_cell.length_a   1.000
_cell.length_b   1.000
_cell.length_c   1.000
_cell.angle_alpha   90.00
_cell.angle_beta   90.00
_cell.angle_gamma   90.00
#
_symmetry.space_group_name_H-M   'P 1'
#
loop_
_entity.id
_entity.type
_entity.pdbx_description
1 polymer ?
#
loop_
_entity_poly.entity_id
_entity_poly.type
_entity_poly.pdbx_seq_one_letter_code
_entity_poly.pdbx_strand_id
1 'polypeptide(L)'
;MYDVAGVCNGCLAGLVSITAGSANVSSFSALIIGIIGGCLYQTASRVVASRHIDDPIDAFAVHGMSGIWGTIACVLFDNGSGFSVFGPAGITRIGPNNYEPSVNVGTQLGVNLLGLLMIILWSAFWSAAVFLVFRKFDLLHATEEKEVFAPDDYMQFSSRRKPEAVHPDDDDSDYSERKSNKSHLSNNSNRNSNSRALKRSLDGSRDDVEEDED
;
A
#
# COMPACT_ATOMS: atom_id res chain seq x y z
N MET A 1 -15.09 -2.97 -17.18
CA MET A 1 -13.75 -2.46 -16.79
C MET A 1 -13.32 -3.25 -15.57
N TYR A 2 -12.12 -3.84 -15.56
CA TYR A 2 -11.62 -4.61 -14.42
C TYR A 2 -10.98 -3.65 -13.41
N ASP A 3 -11.32 -3.81 -12.13
CA ASP A 3 -10.69 -3.06 -11.05
C ASP A 3 -9.44 -3.79 -10.57
N VAL A 4 -8.28 -3.27 -10.99
CA VAL A 4 -6.97 -3.83 -10.62
C VAL A 4 -6.72 -3.66 -9.12
N ALA A 5 -7.14 -2.55 -8.52
CA ALA A 5 -6.96 -2.28 -7.09
C ALA A 5 -7.80 -3.25 -6.26
N GLY A 6 -9.05 -3.49 -6.65
CA GLY A 6 -9.91 -4.48 -6.02
C GLY A 6 -9.34 -5.91 -6.07
N VAL A 7 -8.70 -6.30 -7.18
CA VAL A 7 -8.02 -7.61 -7.29
C VAL A 7 -6.81 -7.68 -6.35
N CYS A 8 -5.96 -6.64 -6.33
CA CYS A 8 -4.81 -6.58 -5.41
C CYS A 8 -5.27 -6.64 -3.94
N ASN A 9 -6.30 -5.88 -3.57
CA ASN A 9 -6.87 -5.89 -2.23
C ASN A 9 -7.49 -7.25 -1.87
N GLY A 10 -8.09 -7.95 -2.84
CA GLY A 10 -8.55 -9.33 -2.69
C GLY A 10 -7.41 -10.32 -2.39
N CYS A 11 -6.27 -10.19 -3.08
CA CYS A 11 -5.07 -10.99 -2.79
C CYS A 11 -4.52 -10.69 -1.38
N LEU A 12 -4.47 -9.41 -0.99
CA LEU A 12 -4.05 -8.99 0.36
C LEU A 12 -5.01 -9.53 1.43
N ALA A 13 -6.32 -9.48 1.22
CA ALA A 13 -7.32 -10.02 2.13
C ALA A 13 -7.13 -11.54 2.35
N GLY A 14 -6.78 -12.28 1.29
CA GLY A 14 -6.43 -13.70 1.39
C GLY A 14 -5.17 -13.94 2.23
N LEU A 15 -4.11 -13.14 2.04
CA LEU A 15 -2.88 -13.20 2.84
C LEU A 15 -3.12 -12.88 4.31
N VAL A 16 -3.93 -11.85 4.60
CA VAL A 16 -4.31 -11.48 5.96
C VAL A 16 -5.10 -12.64 6.61
N SER A 17 -6.04 -13.25 5.88
CA SER A 17 -6.89 -14.31 6.41
C SER A 17 -6.10 -15.56 6.84
N ILE A 18 -4.99 -15.89 6.17
CA ILE A 18 -4.17 -17.05 6.54
C ILE A 18 -3.18 -16.78 7.68
N THR A 19 -2.94 -15.51 8.03
CA THR A 19 -1.87 -15.11 8.96
C THR A 19 -1.98 -15.80 10.31
N ALA A 20 -3.18 -15.87 10.89
CA ALA A 20 -3.41 -16.44 12.22
C ALA A 20 -3.21 -17.97 12.28
N GLY A 21 -3.41 -18.68 11.16
CA GLY A 21 -3.34 -20.15 11.09
C GLY A 21 -2.13 -20.69 10.34
N SER A 22 -1.24 -19.83 9.86
CA SER A 22 -0.17 -20.19 8.90
C SER A 22 0.72 -21.37 9.32
N ALA A 23 0.98 -21.53 10.63
CA ALA A 23 1.80 -22.63 11.15
C ALA A 23 1.03 -23.95 11.37
N ASN A 24 -0.30 -23.88 11.40
CA ASN A 24 -1.15 -24.92 11.98
C ASN A 24 -2.19 -25.48 11.01
N VAL A 25 -2.40 -24.88 9.84
CA VAL A 25 -3.41 -25.32 8.87
C VAL A 25 -2.80 -26.02 7.65
N SER A 26 -3.54 -26.95 7.04
CA SER A 26 -3.08 -27.66 5.84
C SER A 26 -3.06 -26.75 4.61
N SER A 27 -2.26 -27.06 3.59
CA SER A 27 -2.18 -26.27 2.35
C SER A 27 -3.53 -26.14 1.65
N PHE A 28 -4.37 -27.18 1.69
CA PHE A 28 -5.70 -27.14 1.10
C PHE A 28 -6.67 -26.27 1.93
N SER A 29 -6.61 -26.36 3.26
CA SER A 29 -7.38 -25.48 4.14
C SER A 29 -6.95 -24.02 3.97
N ALA A 30 -5.66 -23.73 3.81
CA ALA A 30 -5.14 -22.40 3.57
C ALA A 30 -5.74 -21.74 2.32
N LEU A 31 -5.88 -22.51 1.24
CA LEU A 31 -6.53 -22.07 0.00
C LEU A 31 -7.98 -21.63 0.26
N ILE A 32 -8.75 -22.46 0.98
CA ILE A 32 -10.16 -22.19 1.30
C ILE A 32 -10.29 -20.94 2.17
N ILE A 33 -9.45 -20.81 3.20
CA ILE A 33 -9.45 -19.65 4.11
C ILE A 33 -9.19 -18.36 3.33
N GLY A 34 -8.23 -18.38 2.40
CA GLY A 34 -7.89 -17.23 1.56
C GLY A 34 -9.01 -16.84 0.59
N ILE A 35 -9.66 -17.80 -0.07
CA ILE A 35 -10.80 -17.55 -0.97
C ILE A 35 -11.96 -16.91 -0.20
N ILE A 36 -12.32 -17.48 0.96
CA ILE A 36 -13.39 -16.95 1.80
C ILE A 36 -13.04 -15.53 2.28
N GLY A 37 -11.79 -15.31 2.68
CA GLY A 37 -11.26 -14.00 3.06
C GLY A 37 -11.44 -12.93 1.98
N GLY A 38 -11.09 -13.25 0.73
CA GLY A 38 -11.29 -12.35 -0.40
C GLY A 38 -12.77 -12.03 -0.67
N CYS A 39 -13.67 -13.01 -0.53
CA CYS A 39 -15.11 -12.78 -0.64
C CYS A 39 -15.64 -11.87 0.49
N LEU A 40 -15.19 -12.09 1.72
CA LEU A 40 -15.53 -11.27 2.88
C LEU A 40 -15.07 -9.82 2.70
N TYR A 41 -13.84 -9.60 2.22
CA TYR A 41 -13.36 -8.27 1.85
C TYR A 41 -14.33 -7.54 0.91
N GLN A 42 -14.75 -8.20 -0.18
CA GLN A 42 -15.62 -7.56 -1.16
C GLN A 42 -16.96 -7.13 -0.55
N THR A 43 -17.51 -7.94 0.35
CA THR A 43 -18.73 -7.59 1.09
C THR A 43 -18.50 -6.48 2.11
N ALA A 44 -17.38 -6.51 2.83
CA ALA A 44 -17.04 -5.51 3.85
C ALA A 44 -16.80 -4.13 3.23
N SER A 45 -16.03 -4.04 2.16
CA SER A 45 -15.77 -2.79 1.44
C SER A 45 -17.08 -2.13 0.98
N ARG A 46 -18.01 -2.89 0.40
CA ARG A 46 -19.34 -2.40 0.03
C ARG A 46 -20.16 -1.91 1.22
N VAL A 47 -20.08 -2.60 2.36
CA VAL A 47 -20.78 -2.20 3.58
C VAL A 47 -20.20 -0.91 4.15
N VAL A 48 -18.87 -0.78 4.21
CA VAL A 48 -18.18 0.43 4.69
C VAL A 48 -18.53 1.63 3.80
N ALA A 49 -18.45 1.46 2.48
CA ALA A 49 -18.84 2.47 1.51
C ALA A 49 -20.32 2.88 1.65
N SER A 50 -21.24 1.92 1.82
CA SER A 50 -22.67 2.22 2.01
C SER A 50 -22.96 2.99 3.31
N ARG A 51 -22.09 2.88 4.32
CA ARG A 51 -22.21 3.61 5.58
C ARG A 51 -21.55 4.99 5.57
N HIS A 52 -21.05 5.46 4.42
CA HIS A 52 -20.37 6.75 4.28
C HIS A 52 -19.19 6.91 5.25
N ILE A 53 -18.52 5.79 5.54
CA ILE A 53 -17.27 5.78 6.30
C ILE A 53 -16.15 5.98 5.27
N ASP A 54 -15.40 7.07 5.42
CA ASP A 54 -14.30 7.41 4.52
C ASP A 54 -13.05 6.57 4.89
N ASP A 55 -12.95 5.40 4.26
CA ASP A 55 -11.79 4.50 4.33
C ASP A 55 -11.05 4.55 2.97
N PRO A 56 -10.05 5.43 2.80
CA PRO A 56 -9.48 5.75 1.49
C PRO A 56 -8.71 4.60 0.84
N ILE A 57 -8.35 3.57 1.61
CA ILE A 57 -7.55 2.43 1.14
C ILE A 57 -8.20 1.07 1.46
N ASP A 58 -9.48 1.05 1.87
CA ASP A 58 -10.17 -0.16 2.33
C ASP A 58 -9.42 -0.90 3.48
N ALA A 59 -8.72 -0.16 4.35
CA ALA A 59 -7.92 -0.75 5.43
C ALA A 59 -8.76 -1.61 6.36
N PHE A 60 -9.96 -1.15 6.72
CA PHE A 60 -10.85 -1.91 7.59
C PHE A 60 -11.39 -3.17 6.90
N ALA A 61 -11.74 -3.08 5.62
CA ALA A 61 -12.25 -4.22 4.86
C ALA A 61 -11.17 -5.30 4.67
N VAL A 62 -9.95 -4.90 4.30
CA VAL A 62 -8.84 -5.84 4.09
C VAL A 62 -8.32 -6.40 5.41
N HIS A 63 -8.02 -5.55 6.40
CA HIS A 63 -7.33 -5.98 7.62
C HIS A 63 -8.30 -6.35 8.75
N GLY A 64 -9.33 -5.53 8.96
CA GLY A 64 -10.33 -5.75 10.01
C GLY A 64 -11.16 -7.00 9.74
N MET A 65 -11.95 -7.00 8.66
CA MET A 65 -12.87 -8.11 8.38
C MET A 65 -12.14 -9.41 8.06
N SER A 66 -11.15 -9.37 7.16
CA SER A 66 -10.39 -10.57 6.79
C SER A 66 -9.53 -11.09 7.94
N GLY A 67 -9.02 -10.21 8.81
CA GLY A 67 -8.31 -10.59 10.03
C GLY A 67 -9.22 -11.29 11.05
N ILE A 68 -10.42 -10.74 11.29
CA ILE A 68 -11.44 -11.38 12.14
C ILE A 68 -11.75 -12.78 11.60
N TRP A 69 -12.02 -12.89 10.30
CA TRP A 69 -12.23 -14.19 9.66
C TRP A 69 -11.05 -15.14 9.86
N GLY A 70 -9.82 -14.68 9.66
CA GLY A 70 -8.61 -15.50 9.83
C GLY A 70 -8.44 -16.04 11.24
N THR A 71 -8.73 -15.24 12.28
CA THR A 71 -8.65 -15.70 13.68
C THR A 71 -9.69 -16.78 14.00
N ILE A 72 -10.88 -16.69 13.42
CA ILE A 72 -11.93 -17.71 13.57
C ILE A 72 -11.56 -18.96 12.77
N ALA A 73 -11.13 -18.79 11.53
CA ALA A 73 -10.80 -19.87 10.61
C ALA A 73 -9.59 -20.68 11.07
N CYS A 74 -8.60 -20.04 11.71
CA CYS A 74 -7.45 -20.72 12.31
C CYS A 74 -7.88 -21.84 13.26
N VAL A 75 -8.80 -21.56 14.19
CA VAL A 75 -9.31 -22.55 15.14
C VAL A 75 -10.12 -23.64 14.44
N LEU A 76 -10.88 -23.27 13.40
CA LEU A 76 -11.71 -24.21 12.66
C LEU A 76 -10.91 -25.19 11.82
N PHE A 77 -9.74 -24.80 11.29
CA PHE A 77 -8.95 -25.59 10.33
C PHE A 77 -7.60 -26.08 10.87
N ASP A 78 -7.38 -26.02 12.18
CA ASP A 78 -6.14 -26.44 12.85
C ASP A 78 -5.87 -27.96 12.71
N ASN A 79 -4.69 -28.33 12.20
CA ASN A 79 -4.24 -29.71 12.00
C ASN A 79 -3.93 -30.39 13.34
N GLY A 80 -4.95 -30.99 13.95
CA GLY A 80 -4.85 -31.76 15.20
C GLY A 80 -5.74 -31.26 16.34
N SER A 81 -6.34 -30.07 16.17
CA SER A 81 -7.22 -29.44 17.18
C SER A 81 -8.48 -28.80 16.61
N GLY A 82 -8.60 -28.63 15.28
CA GLY A 82 -9.73 -28.00 14.62
C GLY A 82 -10.84 -28.97 14.21
N PHE A 83 -11.69 -28.59 13.25
CA PHE A 83 -12.70 -29.44 12.62
C PHE A 83 -12.02 -30.55 11.79
N SER A 84 -11.49 -31.57 12.46
CA SER A 84 -10.92 -32.74 11.82
C SER A 84 -12.05 -33.71 11.44
N VAL A 85 -12.49 -33.70 10.19
CA VAL A 85 -13.34 -34.77 9.59
C VAL A 85 -12.56 -36.08 9.43
N PHE A 86 -11.22 -36.03 9.46
CA PHE A 86 -10.34 -37.16 9.13
C PHE A 86 -9.31 -37.52 10.23
N GLY A 87 -9.48 -37.01 11.47
CA GLY A 87 -8.61 -37.32 12.61
C GLY A 87 -9.21 -38.36 13.57
N PRO A 88 -8.43 -39.26 14.21
CA PRO A 88 -8.96 -40.36 15.03
C PRO A 88 -9.69 -39.95 16.33
N ALA A 89 -9.64 -38.67 16.74
CA ALA A 89 -10.02 -38.24 18.10
C ALA A 89 -11.13 -37.16 18.17
N GLY A 90 -11.80 -36.83 17.05
CA GLY A 90 -12.86 -35.82 17.04
C GLY A 90 -12.40 -34.41 17.44
N ILE A 91 -13.33 -33.60 17.97
CA ILE A 91 -13.18 -32.17 18.31
C ILE A 91 -12.42 -32.01 19.64
N THR A 92 -11.12 -32.32 19.68
CA THR A 92 -10.30 -32.03 20.88
C THR A 92 -8.84 -31.83 20.53
N ARG A 93 -8.23 -30.75 21.08
CA ARG A 93 -6.78 -30.54 21.03
C ARG A 93 -6.08 -31.66 21.82
N ILE A 94 -5.25 -32.48 21.21
CA ILE A 94 -4.28 -33.29 21.95
C ILE A 94 -3.05 -32.42 22.14
N GLY A 95 -2.75 -32.03 23.39
CA GLY A 95 -1.52 -31.31 23.69
C GLY A 95 -0.30 -32.10 23.21
N PRO A 96 0.82 -31.44 22.85
CA PRO A 96 2.01 -32.11 22.32
C PRO A 96 2.60 -33.17 23.29
N ASN A 97 2.16 -33.18 24.54
CA ASN A 97 2.53 -34.11 25.58
C ASN A 97 1.33 -34.29 26.54
N ASN A 98 1.27 -35.45 27.23
CA ASN A 98 0.21 -35.87 28.18
C ASN A 98 -0.04 -34.93 29.38
N TYR A 99 0.54 -33.73 29.40
CA TYR A 99 0.44 -32.72 30.45
C TYR A 99 -0.61 -31.64 30.14
N GLU A 100 -0.93 -31.39 28.87
CA GLU A 100 -1.94 -30.38 28.52
C GLU A 100 -3.30 -31.04 28.28
N PRO A 101 -4.33 -30.68 29.07
CA PRO A 101 -5.66 -31.27 28.94
C PRO A 101 -6.25 -30.96 27.57
N SER A 102 -7.01 -31.93 27.05
CA SER A 102 -7.68 -31.79 25.78
C SER A 102 -8.80 -30.76 25.90
N VAL A 103 -8.71 -29.69 25.10
CA VAL A 103 -9.68 -28.59 25.15
C VAL A 103 -10.70 -28.73 24.03
N ASN A 104 -11.97 -28.49 24.35
CA ASN A 104 -13.07 -28.47 23.39
C ASN A 104 -12.84 -27.34 22.37
N VAL A 105 -13.18 -27.53 21.09
CA VAL A 105 -13.09 -26.46 20.08
C VAL A 105 -13.92 -25.23 20.48
N GLY A 106 -15.04 -25.41 21.19
CA GLY A 106 -15.81 -24.28 21.73
C GLY A 106 -15.01 -23.43 22.72
N THR A 107 -14.16 -24.05 23.56
CA THR A 107 -13.28 -23.30 24.47
C THR A 107 -12.14 -22.60 23.72
N GLN A 108 -11.58 -23.22 22.67
CA GLN A 108 -10.52 -22.64 21.86
C GLN A 108 -11.03 -21.47 20.99
N LEU A 109 -12.25 -21.59 20.45
CA LEU A 109 -12.94 -20.51 19.77
C LEU A 109 -13.26 -19.38 20.75
N GLY A 110 -13.74 -19.72 21.96
CA GLY A 110 -14.02 -18.74 23.01
C GLY A 110 -12.78 -17.93 23.41
N VAL A 111 -11.62 -18.58 23.58
CA VAL A 111 -10.36 -17.91 23.90
C VAL A 111 -9.88 -17.04 22.73
N ASN A 112 -10.00 -17.50 21.48
CA ASN A 112 -9.64 -16.69 20.31
C ASN A 112 -10.55 -15.46 20.15
N LEU A 113 -11.86 -15.61 20.34
CA LEU A 113 -12.80 -14.50 20.31
C LEU A 113 -12.55 -13.52 21.46
N LEU A 114 -12.22 -14.02 22.65
CA LEU A 114 -11.82 -13.16 23.77
C LEU A 114 -10.54 -12.38 23.43
N GLY A 115 -9.52 -13.05 22.90
CA GLY A 115 -8.28 -12.41 22.45
C GLY A 115 -8.53 -11.35 21.38
N LEU A 116 -9.37 -11.67 20.38
CA LEU A 116 -9.80 -10.74 19.35
C LEU A 116 -10.49 -9.50 19.94
N LEU A 117 -11.42 -9.69 20.89
CA LEU A 117 -12.08 -8.59 21.59
C LEU A 117 -11.07 -7.74 22.37
N MET A 118 -10.10 -8.36 23.05
CA MET A 118 -9.05 -7.62 23.76
C MET A 118 -8.19 -6.79 22.80
N ILE A 119 -7.83 -7.33 21.63
CA ILE A 119 -7.07 -6.60 20.60
C ILE A 119 -7.88 -5.42 20.06
N ILE A 120 -9.17 -5.61 19.77
CA ILE A 120 -10.06 -4.55 19.28
C ILE A 120 -10.18 -3.45 20.34
N LEU A 121 -10.44 -3.80 21.60
CA LEU A 121 -10.58 -2.84 22.70
C LEU A 121 -9.28 -2.08 22.95
N TRP A 122 -8.14 -2.76 22.98
CA TRP A 122 -6.84 -2.16 23.19
C TRP A 122 -6.48 -1.20 22.05
N SER A 123 -6.67 -1.64 20.81
CA SER A 123 -6.39 -0.83 19.62
C SER A 123 -7.31 0.39 19.55
N ALA A 124 -8.61 0.20 19.77
CA ALA A 124 -9.58 1.28 19.80
C ALA A 124 -9.29 2.28 20.92
N PHE A 125 -8.89 1.81 22.10
CA PHE A 125 -8.55 2.68 23.23
C PHE A 125 -7.36 3.60 22.89
N TRP A 126 -6.26 3.04 22.40
CA TRP A 126 -5.08 3.84 22.06
C TRP A 126 -5.28 4.72 20.83
N SER A 127 -5.94 4.22 19.80
CA SER A 127 -6.30 5.04 18.64
C SER A 127 -7.20 6.20 19.07
N ALA A 128 -8.27 5.94 19.84
CA ALA A 128 -9.14 7.00 20.32
C ALA A 128 -8.39 8.01 21.21
N ALA A 129 -7.53 7.55 22.12
CA ALA A 129 -6.71 8.44 22.94
C ALA A 129 -5.86 9.39 22.08
N VAL A 130 -5.16 8.86 21.07
CA VAL A 130 -4.33 9.64 20.15
C VAL A 130 -5.18 10.62 19.32
N PHE A 131 -6.27 10.14 18.70
CA PHE A 131 -7.14 10.98 17.89
C PHE A 131 -7.83 12.08 18.71
N LEU A 132 -8.25 11.79 19.94
CA LEU A 132 -8.87 12.79 20.83
C LEU A 132 -7.86 13.84 21.30
N VAL A 133 -6.61 13.44 21.55
CA VAL A 133 -5.52 14.38 21.85
C VAL A 133 -5.26 15.28 20.65
N PHE A 134 -5.08 14.74 19.46
CA PHE A 134 -4.85 15.55 18.25
C PHE A 134 -6.05 16.41 17.87
N ARG A 135 -7.28 15.96 18.13
CA ARG A 135 -8.50 16.75 17.95
C ARG A 135 -8.51 17.97 18.88
N LYS A 136 -7.98 17.85 20.10
CA LYS A 136 -7.86 18.99 21.02
C LYS A 136 -6.88 20.06 20.52
N PHE A 137 -5.90 19.66 19.71
CA PHE A 137 -4.90 20.56 19.13
C PHE A 137 -5.25 21.04 17.71
N ASP A 138 -6.48 20.80 17.22
CA ASP A 138 -6.96 21.16 15.86
C ASP A 138 -6.00 20.73 14.72
N LEU A 139 -5.27 19.63 14.92
CA LEU A 139 -4.21 19.20 14.00
C LEU A 139 -4.70 18.22 12.91
N LEU A 140 -5.96 17.77 12.97
CA LEU A 140 -6.45 16.62 12.19
C LEU A 140 -7.16 16.98 10.88
N HIS A 141 -7.73 18.17 10.74
CA HIS A 141 -8.36 18.61 9.49
C HIS A 141 -7.58 19.79 8.92
N ALA A 142 -7.14 19.68 7.67
CA ALA A 142 -6.73 20.84 6.91
C ALA A 142 -7.96 21.76 6.80
N THR A 143 -7.80 23.04 7.15
CA THR A 143 -8.85 24.04 6.96
C THR A 143 -9.28 24.03 5.48
N GLU A 144 -10.58 24.14 5.21
CA GLU A 144 -11.23 24.04 3.88
C GLU A 144 -10.54 24.88 2.78
N GLU A 145 -9.88 25.98 3.18
CA GLU A 145 -9.01 26.80 2.34
C GLU A 145 -7.86 26.00 1.68
N LYS A 146 -7.24 25.05 2.38
CA LYS A 146 -6.12 24.23 1.88
C LYS A 146 -6.56 23.03 1.04
N GLU A 147 -7.83 22.61 1.11
CA GLU A 147 -8.39 21.60 0.21
C GLU A 147 -8.78 22.20 -1.14
N VAL A 148 -9.31 23.43 -1.15
CA VAL A 148 -9.67 24.15 -2.38
C VAL A 148 -8.45 24.77 -3.07
N PHE A 149 -7.39 25.12 -2.32
CA PHE A 149 -6.17 25.76 -2.84
C PHE A 149 -5.02 24.78 -3.16
N ALA A 150 -5.19 23.47 -2.96
CA ALA A 150 -4.24 22.49 -3.49
C ALA A 150 -4.18 22.28 -5.03
N PRO A 151 -4.87 23.03 -5.95
CA PRO A 151 -4.73 22.89 -7.40
C PRO A 151 -3.38 23.25 -8.04
N ASP A 152 -2.32 23.44 -7.29
CA ASP A 152 -0.99 23.78 -7.84
C ASP A 152 0.09 22.87 -7.26
N ASP A 153 0.05 22.61 -5.95
CA ASP A 153 0.95 21.64 -5.30
C ASP A 153 0.67 20.18 -5.71
N TYR A 154 -0.60 19.80 -5.88
CA TYR A 154 -0.96 18.48 -6.43
C TYR A 154 -0.49 18.30 -7.88
N MET A 155 -0.46 19.40 -8.65
CA MET A 155 -0.11 19.42 -10.07
C MET A 155 1.41 19.36 -10.22
N GLN A 156 2.17 19.98 -9.31
CA GLN A 156 3.62 19.82 -9.23
C GLN A 156 4.04 18.41 -8.77
N PHE A 157 3.38 17.84 -7.76
CA PHE A 157 3.71 16.49 -7.28
C PHE A 157 3.33 15.41 -8.31
N SER A 158 2.18 15.56 -8.99
CA SER A 158 1.80 14.67 -10.10
C SER A 158 2.67 14.88 -11.36
N SER A 159 3.09 16.11 -11.67
CA SER A 159 4.00 16.40 -12.78
C SER A 159 5.42 15.87 -12.58
N ARG A 160 5.88 15.70 -11.32
CA ARG A 160 7.14 14.98 -11.03
C ARG A 160 7.01 13.46 -11.20
N ARG A 161 5.80 12.90 -11.06
CA ARG A 161 5.52 11.46 -11.23
C ARG A 161 5.13 11.06 -12.65
N LYS A 162 4.67 11.98 -13.48
CA LYS A 162 4.50 11.76 -14.93
C LYS A 162 5.77 12.21 -15.66
N PRO A 163 6.75 11.34 -15.95
CA PRO A 163 7.54 11.55 -17.15
C PRO A 163 6.59 11.33 -18.33
N GLU A 164 6.03 12.42 -18.84
CA GLU A 164 5.35 12.48 -20.14
C GLU A 164 4.30 11.38 -20.40
N ALA A 165 3.22 11.35 -19.60
CA ALA A 165 2.02 10.64 -20.04
C ALA A 165 1.28 11.53 -21.04
N VAL A 166 1.60 11.34 -22.32
CA VAL A 166 0.92 11.88 -23.50
C VAL A 166 -0.59 11.75 -23.32
N HIS A 167 -1.29 12.89 -23.31
CA HIS A 167 -2.74 12.93 -23.38
C HIS A 167 -3.15 12.47 -24.79
N PRO A 168 -4.10 11.53 -24.96
CA PRO A 168 -4.49 11.05 -26.29
C PRO A 168 -5.16 12.10 -27.19
N ASP A 169 -5.37 13.33 -26.68
CA ASP A 169 -6.18 14.36 -27.32
C ASP A 169 -5.46 15.71 -27.48
N ASP A 170 -4.14 15.79 -27.21
CA ASP A 170 -3.39 17.03 -27.40
C ASP A 170 -2.85 17.10 -28.85
N ASP A 171 -3.42 18.03 -29.62
CA ASP A 171 -3.12 18.36 -31.02
C ASP A 171 -1.65 18.12 -31.43
N ASP A 172 -1.44 17.26 -32.44
CA ASP A 172 -0.15 16.94 -33.09
C ASP A 172 0.67 18.19 -33.53
N SER A 173 0.03 19.35 -33.61
CA SER A 173 0.66 20.62 -33.98
C SER A 173 1.68 21.10 -32.94
N ASP A 174 1.39 21.00 -31.63
CA ASP A 174 2.29 21.49 -30.58
C ASP A 174 3.52 20.59 -30.41
N TYR A 175 3.36 19.28 -30.64
CA TYR A 175 4.49 18.34 -30.58
C TYR A 175 5.54 18.62 -31.67
N SER A 176 5.08 19.00 -32.87
CA SER A 176 5.97 19.33 -33.99
C SER A 176 6.74 20.63 -33.75
N GLU A 177 6.08 21.65 -33.18
CA GLU A 177 6.68 22.94 -32.88
C GLU A 177 7.67 22.84 -31.71
N ARG A 178 7.34 22.06 -30.68
CA ARG A 178 8.23 21.83 -29.53
C ARG A 178 9.49 21.07 -29.92
N LYS A 179 9.39 20.09 -30.82
CA LYS A 179 10.54 19.33 -31.35
C LYS A 179 11.44 20.21 -32.23
N SER A 180 10.85 21.07 -33.07
CA SER A 180 11.56 22.08 -33.85
C SER A 180 12.35 23.03 -32.93
N ASN A 181 11.69 23.64 -31.95
CA ASN A 181 12.33 24.60 -31.04
C ASN A 181 13.44 23.96 -30.19
N LYS A 182 13.29 22.72 -29.72
CA LYS A 182 14.34 22.00 -28.99
C LYS A 182 15.56 21.72 -29.85
N SER A 183 15.35 21.38 -31.13
CA SER A 183 16.45 21.15 -32.08
C SER A 183 17.22 22.43 -32.38
N HIS A 184 16.52 23.57 -32.53
CA HIS A 184 17.13 24.87 -32.75
C HIS A 184 17.92 25.36 -31.52
N LEU A 185 17.41 25.16 -30.30
CA LEU A 185 18.12 25.52 -29.07
C LEU A 185 19.39 24.68 -28.85
N SER A 186 19.30 23.36 -29.10
CA SER A 186 20.44 22.45 -29.01
C SER A 186 21.57 22.86 -29.97
N ASN A 187 21.22 23.15 -31.23
CA ASN A 187 22.19 23.52 -32.26
C ASN A 187 22.86 24.88 -31.97
N ASN A 188 22.12 25.83 -31.41
CA ASN A 188 22.65 27.15 -31.08
C ASN A 188 23.56 27.12 -29.84
N SER A 189 23.20 26.29 -28.85
CA SER A 189 24.03 26.07 -27.66
C SER A 189 25.37 25.43 -28.01
N ASN A 190 25.37 24.43 -28.88
CA ASN A 190 26.59 23.72 -29.28
C ASN A 190 27.54 24.61 -30.10
N ARG A 191 27.01 25.47 -30.97
CA ARG A 191 27.80 26.48 -31.72
C ARG A 191 28.46 27.49 -30.78
N ASN A 192 27.73 27.97 -29.77
CA ASN A 192 28.26 28.94 -28.81
C ASN A 192 29.35 28.33 -27.91
N SER A 193 29.19 27.06 -27.52
CA SER A 193 30.22 26.31 -26.78
C SER A 193 31.52 26.19 -27.58
N ASN A 194 31.41 25.72 -28.83
CA ASN A 194 32.59 25.54 -29.69
C ASN A 194 33.29 26.86 -30.01
N SER A 195 32.54 27.95 -30.22
CA SER A 195 33.15 29.28 -30.46
C SER A 195 33.91 29.81 -29.23
N ARG A 196 33.41 29.57 -28.01
CA ARG A 196 34.10 29.97 -26.78
C ARG A 196 35.35 29.12 -26.51
N ALA A 197 35.26 27.82 -26.77
CA ALA A 197 36.41 26.92 -26.66
C ALA A 197 37.54 27.34 -27.62
N LEU A 198 37.18 27.67 -28.87
CA LEU A 198 38.15 28.11 -29.88
C LEU A 198 38.77 29.48 -29.57
N LYS A 199 37.99 30.40 -28.98
CA LYS A 199 38.54 31.69 -28.50
C LYS A 199 39.53 31.50 -27.35
N ARG A 200 39.25 30.60 -26.40
CA ARG A 200 40.16 30.30 -25.30
C ARG A 200 41.46 29.64 -25.75
N SER A 201 41.42 28.76 -26.75
CA SER A 201 42.64 28.17 -27.31
C SER A 201 43.50 29.15 -28.08
N LEU A 202 42.91 30.20 -28.68
CA LEU A 202 43.65 31.25 -29.38
C LEU A 202 44.22 32.32 -28.43
N ASP A 203 43.59 32.51 -27.27
CA ASP A 203 44.03 33.42 -26.20
C ASP A 203 45.22 32.81 -25.44
N GLY A 204 45.11 31.53 -25.06
CA GLY A 204 46.18 30.82 -24.34
C GLY A 204 47.43 30.49 -25.17
N SER A 205 47.48 30.83 -26.46
CA SER A 205 48.71 30.74 -27.28
C SER A 205 49.32 32.12 -27.58
N ARG A 206 48.73 33.22 -27.09
CA ARG A 206 49.30 34.57 -27.18
C ARG A 206 50.18 34.92 -26.00
N ASP A 207 49.97 34.28 -24.86
CA ASP A 207 50.72 34.57 -23.63
C ASP A 207 52.10 33.89 -23.58
N ASP A 208 52.36 32.92 -24.48
CA ASP A 208 53.62 32.16 -24.51
C ASP A 208 54.73 32.82 -25.38
N VAL A 209 54.55 34.06 -25.84
CA VAL A 209 55.50 34.76 -26.74
C VAL A 209 56.15 36.01 -26.11
N GLU A 210 55.81 36.36 -24.85
CA GLU A 210 56.35 37.56 -24.18
C GLU A 210 57.32 37.28 -23.02
N GLU A 211 57.84 36.07 -22.88
CA GLU A 211 58.90 35.74 -21.91
C GLU A 211 60.18 35.27 -22.62
N ASP A 212 60.88 36.16 -23.34
CA ASP A 212 62.27 35.93 -23.80
C ASP A 212 62.91 37.27 -24.28
N GLU A 213 62.85 38.33 -23.47
CA GLU A 213 63.76 39.48 -23.62
C GLU A 213 64.25 39.92 -22.23
N ASP A 214 65.42 39.41 -21.82
CA ASP A 214 66.41 40.06 -20.94
C ASP A 214 67.76 39.30 -20.95
#